data_AF-A0A971VT29-F1
#
_entry.id   AF-A0A971VT29-F1
#
_cell.length_a   1.000
_cell.length_b   1.000
_cell.length_c   1.000
_cell.angle_alpha   90.00
_cell.angle_beta   90.00
_cell.angle_gamma   90.00
#
_symmetry.space_group_name_H-M   'P 1'
#
loop_
_entity.id
_entity.type
_entity.pdbx_description
1 polymer ?
#
loop_
_entity_poly.entity_id
_entity_poly.type
_entity_poly.pdbx_seq_one_letter_code
_entity_poly.pdbx_strand_id
1 'polypeptide(L)'
;MNNNVMMKSLALFCALSLLISALPAYAAQGAGMEAFVRAVHEQMLRNWPHMDKAWPGLNYNQHPFILFYVDDELLVNEAWLLNTQGVRKLDEKEYQGIAVPQPDGYSELRFDGKPGLAMSVDDYSLSQPRAQEETYRTATHEMVHFYYQPPQGEMAGSRAQVYPLDAQPRLYRAMIYQHLIAAFENPAQRDEHLGKARYWLNLWGKGTKRSARRLQARTSLRAPPNISRT
;
A
#
# COMPACT_ATOMS: atom_id res chain seq x y z
N MET A 1 55.39 -53.08 -30.70
CA MET A 1 56.02 -52.61 -29.45
C MET A 1 56.40 -51.15 -29.63
N ASN A 2 56.02 -50.18 -28.81
CA ASN A 2 54.75 -49.90 -28.15
C ASN A 2 54.70 -48.36 -28.07
N ASN A 3 53.64 -47.76 -28.60
CA ASN A 3 53.35 -46.33 -28.51
C ASN A 3 52.93 -46.01 -27.07
N ASN A 4 53.50 -44.98 -26.42
CA ASN A 4 52.86 -44.20 -25.36
C ASN A 4 53.81 -43.14 -24.77
N VAL A 5 53.91 -41.99 -25.42
CA VAL A 5 54.37 -40.75 -24.77
C VAL A 5 53.56 -39.58 -25.32
N MET A 6 52.29 -39.46 -24.92
CA MET A 6 51.54 -38.23 -25.16
C MET A 6 50.29 -38.12 -24.26
N MET A 7 50.41 -38.19 -22.93
CA MET A 7 49.25 -37.86 -22.07
C MET A 7 49.60 -37.65 -20.60
N LYS A 8 50.48 -36.69 -20.28
CA LYS A 8 50.65 -36.23 -18.88
C LYS A 8 51.04 -34.75 -18.83
N SER A 9 50.17 -33.83 -19.26
CA SER A 9 50.34 -32.39 -18.97
C SER A 9 49.05 -31.56 -19.13
N LEU A 10 47.87 -32.16 -18.99
CA LEU A 10 46.62 -31.41 -19.21
C LEU A 10 45.49 -31.90 -18.28
N ALA A 11 45.68 -31.80 -16.98
CA ALA A 11 44.62 -32.13 -16.01
C ALA A 11 44.69 -31.28 -14.74
N LEU A 12 45.15 -30.03 -14.86
CA LEU A 12 45.24 -29.13 -13.70
C LEU A 12 44.99 -27.66 -14.08
N PHE A 13 43.95 -27.36 -14.87
CA PHE A 13 43.58 -25.95 -15.14
C PHE A 13 42.09 -25.69 -15.46
N CYS A 14 41.17 -26.63 -15.19
CA CYS A 14 39.74 -26.45 -15.52
C CYS A 14 38.75 -26.68 -14.36
N ALA A 15 39.20 -26.65 -13.10
CA ALA A 15 38.31 -26.83 -11.94
C ALA A 15 38.20 -25.58 -11.04
N LEU A 16 38.56 -24.39 -11.53
CA LEU A 16 38.47 -23.13 -10.77
C LEU A 16 37.94 -21.96 -11.61
N SER A 17 36.97 -22.22 -12.49
CA SER A 17 36.37 -21.18 -13.36
C SER A 17 34.84 -21.15 -13.33
N LEU A 18 34.20 -21.87 -12.40
CA LEU A 18 32.73 -22.00 -12.34
C LEU A 18 32.12 -21.48 -11.03
N LEU A 19 32.77 -20.51 -10.38
CA LEU A 19 32.31 -19.97 -9.08
C LEU A 19 32.22 -18.42 -9.01
N ILE A 20 32.29 -17.69 -10.13
CA ILE A 20 32.29 -16.20 -10.13
C ILE A 20 31.26 -15.60 -11.10
N SER A 21 30.19 -16.31 -11.47
CA SER A 21 29.13 -15.73 -12.32
C SER A 21 27.85 -15.32 -11.59
N ALA A 22 27.67 -15.69 -10.31
CA ALA A 22 26.47 -15.32 -9.55
C ALA A 22 26.57 -13.98 -8.81
N LEU A 23 27.78 -13.52 -8.45
CA LEU A 23 27.98 -12.33 -7.63
C LEU A 23 27.50 -10.99 -8.24
N PRO A 24 27.65 -10.72 -9.56
CA PRO A 24 27.22 -9.41 -10.09
C PRO A 24 25.70 -9.28 -10.20
N ALA A 25 24.96 -10.38 -10.38
CA ALA A 25 23.50 -10.35 -10.47
C ALA A 25 22.87 -10.02 -9.10
N TYR A 26 23.29 -10.72 -8.03
CA TYR A 26 22.81 -10.46 -6.67
C TYR A 26 23.18 -9.06 -6.18
N ALA A 27 24.39 -8.56 -6.48
CA ALA A 27 24.78 -7.21 -6.10
C ALA A 27 23.99 -6.12 -6.86
N ALA A 28 23.68 -6.35 -8.14
CA ALA A 28 22.84 -5.43 -8.94
C ALA A 28 21.37 -5.45 -8.49
N GLN A 29 20.85 -6.62 -8.12
CA GLN A 29 19.50 -6.78 -7.54
C GLN A 29 19.38 -6.10 -6.18
N GLY A 30 20.38 -6.27 -5.29
CA GLY A 30 20.42 -5.56 -4.01
C GLY A 30 20.46 -4.03 -4.17
N ALA A 31 21.19 -3.52 -5.17
CA ALA A 31 21.18 -2.10 -5.50
C ALA A 31 19.81 -1.61 -6.03
N GLY A 32 19.10 -2.44 -6.79
CA GLY A 32 17.75 -2.15 -7.29
C GLY A 32 16.71 -2.09 -6.18
N MET A 33 16.72 -3.07 -5.27
CA MET A 33 15.80 -3.12 -4.12
C MET A 33 16.06 -1.96 -3.14
N GLU A 34 17.32 -1.64 -2.84
CA GLU A 34 17.61 -0.50 -1.95
C GLU A 34 17.08 0.82 -2.52
N ALA A 35 17.29 1.07 -3.83
CA ALA A 35 16.76 2.27 -4.49
C ALA A 35 15.22 2.30 -4.45
N PHE A 36 14.57 1.15 -4.67
CA PHE A 36 13.13 0.99 -4.57
C PHE A 36 12.60 1.35 -3.17
N VAL A 37 13.17 0.73 -2.13
CA VAL A 37 12.79 0.95 -0.72
C VAL A 37 12.97 2.43 -0.36
N ARG A 38 14.06 3.06 -0.77
CA ARG A 38 14.30 4.48 -0.51
C ARG A 38 13.25 5.37 -1.17
N ALA A 39 12.83 5.06 -2.40
CA ALA A 39 11.78 5.81 -3.08
C ALA A 39 10.39 5.65 -2.42
N VAL A 40 10.09 4.48 -1.87
CA VAL A 40 8.91 4.26 -1.01
C VAL A 40 9.02 5.10 0.27
N HIS A 41 10.16 5.01 0.96
CA HIS A 41 10.42 5.71 2.21
C HIS A 41 10.34 7.24 2.07
N GLU A 42 10.84 7.79 0.96
CA GLU A 42 10.73 9.22 0.68
C GLU A 42 9.27 9.70 0.61
N GLN A 43 8.37 8.91 0.03
CA GLN A 43 6.95 9.23 0.01
C GLN A 43 6.33 9.14 1.40
N MET A 44 6.76 8.16 2.20
CA MET A 44 6.33 8.04 3.59
C MET A 44 6.76 9.27 4.40
N LEU A 45 8.02 9.69 4.31
CA LEU A 45 8.53 10.87 5.03
C LEU A 45 7.78 12.15 4.66
N ARG A 46 7.38 12.31 3.40
CA ARG A 46 6.61 13.47 2.94
C ARG A 46 5.18 13.50 3.50
N ASN A 47 4.57 12.33 3.72
CA ASN A 47 3.12 12.24 3.90
C ASN A 47 2.69 11.70 5.28
N TRP A 48 3.32 10.62 5.77
CA TRP A 48 2.93 9.95 7.01
C TRP A 48 2.96 10.86 8.25
N PRO A 49 3.94 11.77 8.41
CA PRO A 49 3.97 12.72 9.53
C PRO A 49 2.84 13.75 9.53
N HIS A 50 2.03 13.81 8.48
CA HIS A 50 0.98 14.82 8.29
C HIS A 50 -0.41 14.20 8.11
N MET A 51 -0.54 12.88 8.34
CA MET A 51 -1.81 12.19 8.15
C MET A 51 -2.91 12.73 9.06
N ASP A 52 -2.57 13.18 10.27
CA ASP A 52 -3.49 13.82 11.21
C ASP A 52 -4.10 15.14 10.68
N LYS A 53 -3.36 15.86 9.83
CA LYS A 53 -3.83 17.10 9.20
C LYS A 53 -4.89 16.84 8.14
N ALA A 54 -4.77 15.72 7.41
CA ALA A 54 -5.72 15.32 6.39
C ALA A 54 -6.89 14.50 6.97
N TRP A 55 -6.60 13.64 7.94
CA TRP A 55 -7.55 12.78 8.64
C TRP A 55 -7.30 12.83 10.16
N PRO A 56 -8.04 13.67 10.89
CA PRO A 56 -7.88 13.82 12.33
C PRO A 56 -7.96 12.49 13.08
N GLY A 57 -6.95 12.19 13.89
CA GLY A 57 -6.85 10.96 14.67
C GLY A 57 -5.96 9.86 14.06
N LEU A 58 -5.51 10.01 12.81
CA LEU A 58 -4.55 9.08 12.21
C LEU A 58 -3.11 9.44 12.62
N ASN A 59 -2.37 8.51 13.22
CA ASN A 59 -0.98 8.72 13.64
C ASN A 59 -0.03 7.66 13.04
N TYR A 60 0.42 7.92 11.82
CA TYR A 60 1.26 6.95 11.09
C TYR A 60 2.71 6.89 11.60
N ASN A 61 3.13 7.84 12.44
CA ASN A 61 4.52 7.96 12.92
C ASN A 61 4.98 6.79 13.79
N GLN A 62 4.05 6.00 14.32
CA GLN A 62 4.32 4.92 15.28
C GLN A 62 4.29 3.53 14.64
N HIS A 63 4.01 3.44 13.35
CA HIS A 63 3.82 2.17 12.67
C HIS A 63 5.08 1.75 11.90
N PRO A 64 5.70 0.61 12.25
CA PRO A 64 6.72 0.01 11.41
C PRO A 64 6.07 -0.53 10.12
N PHE A 65 6.75 -0.35 9.00
CA PHE A 65 6.45 -0.98 7.74
C PHE A 65 7.63 -1.86 7.35
N ILE A 66 7.40 -3.17 7.27
CA ILE A 66 8.41 -4.13 6.78
C ILE A 66 8.09 -4.46 5.33
N LEU A 67 9.07 -4.26 4.46
CA LEU A 67 9.00 -4.61 3.06
C LEU A 67 9.99 -5.75 2.78
N PHE A 68 9.46 -6.91 2.40
CA PHE A 68 10.22 -8.08 2.00
C PHE A 68 10.46 -8.06 0.49
N TYR A 69 11.67 -8.42 0.08
CA TYR A 69 11.99 -8.86 -1.27
C TYR A 69 12.13 -10.37 -1.25
N VAL A 70 11.29 -11.06 -2.02
CA VAL A 70 11.21 -12.51 -2.08
C VAL A 70 11.49 -13.03 -3.48
N ASP A 71 11.94 -14.28 -3.59
CA ASP A 71 12.02 -14.99 -4.85
C ASP A 71 10.71 -15.73 -5.21
N ASP A 72 10.73 -16.42 -6.35
CA ASP A 72 9.60 -17.21 -6.87
C ASP A 72 9.16 -18.35 -5.91
N GLU A 73 10.02 -18.74 -4.96
CA GLU A 73 9.78 -19.77 -3.95
C GLU A 73 9.33 -19.16 -2.61
N LEU A 74 9.12 -17.85 -2.55
CA LEU A 74 8.78 -17.04 -1.37
C LEU A 74 9.88 -17.02 -0.30
N LEU A 75 11.12 -17.31 -0.68
CA LEU A 75 12.25 -17.16 0.22
C LEU A 75 12.66 -15.69 0.28
N VAL A 76 12.88 -15.20 1.50
CA VAL A 76 13.26 -13.80 1.73
C VAL A 76 14.72 -13.59 1.37
N ASN A 77 14.94 -12.85 0.29
CA ASN A 77 16.27 -12.38 -0.11
C ASN A 77 16.69 -11.16 0.72
N GLU A 78 15.75 -10.23 0.92
CA GLU A 78 15.98 -9.03 1.75
C GLU A 78 14.72 -8.64 2.53
N ALA A 79 14.91 -8.05 3.70
CA ALA A 79 13.85 -7.42 4.47
C ALA A 79 14.29 -6.02 4.90
N TRP A 80 13.40 -5.05 4.75
CA TRP A 80 13.66 -3.66 5.07
C TRP A 80 12.62 -3.12 6.03
N LEU A 81 13.07 -2.45 7.08
CA LEU A 81 12.22 -1.71 8.00
C LEU A 81 12.18 -0.24 7.57
N LEU A 82 10.97 0.26 7.32
CA LEU A 82 10.67 1.64 7.01
C LEU A 82 9.78 2.21 8.13
N ASN A 83 10.08 3.42 8.57
CA ASN A 83 9.21 4.22 9.43
C ASN A 83 9.52 5.71 9.23
N THR A 84 8.84 6.58 9.97
CA THR A 84 9.06 8.03 9.86
C THR A 84 10.39 8.50 10.44
N GLN A 85 11.13 7.64 11.13
CA GLN A 85 12.46 7.93 11.69
C GLN A 85 13.59 7.51 10.75
N GLY A 86 13.37 6.51 9.89
CA GLY A 86 14.39 6.04 8.97
C GLY A 86 14.02 4.78 8.20
N VAL A 87 15.00 4.32 7.43
CA VAL A 87 14.97 3.09 6.66
C VAL A 87 16.23 2.30 6.96
N ARG A 88 16.11 0.99 7.20
CA ARG A 88 17.25 0.09 7.35
C ARG A 88 16.93 -1.33 6.90
N LYS A 89 17.96 -2.07 6.52
CA LYS A 89 17.84 -3.52 6.32
C LYS A 89 17.68 -4.23 7.67
N LEU A 90 16.89 -5.29 7.68
CA LEU A 90 16.70 -6.18 8.83
C LEU A 90 17.59 -7.41 8.67
N ASP A 91 18.13 -7.89 9.79
CA ASP A 91 18.76 -9.19 9.86
C ASP A 91 17.69 -10.30 9.97
N GLU A 92 18.01 -11.52 9.51
CA GLU A 92 17.08 -12.66 9.52
C GLU A 92 16.43 -12.94 10.88
N LYS A 93 17.19 -12.77 11.95
CA LYS A 93 16.71 -12.95 13.33
C LYS A 93 15.63 -11.95 13.72
N GLU A 94 15.63 -10.76 13.12
CA GLU A 94 14.69 -9.69 13.47
C GLU A 94 13.29 -9.92 12.88
N TYR A 95 13.21 -10.56 11.71
CA TYR A 95 11.93 -10.90 11.08
C TYR A 95 11.56 -12.38 11.22
N GLN A 96 12.33 -13.15 11.99
CA GLN A 96 12.03 -14.54 12.28
C GLN A 96 10.66 -14.66 12.97
N GLY A 97 9.75 -15.41 12.35
CA GLY A 97 8.38 -15.61 12.87
C GLY A 97 7.36 -14.57 12.37
N ILE A 98 7.78 -13.61 11.54
CA ILE A 98 6.84 -12.76 10.79
C ILE A 98 6.36 -13.55 9.57
N ALA A 99 5.05 -13.68 9.42
CA ALA A 99 4.47 -14.30 8.22
C ALA A 99 4.71 -13.38 7.02
N VAL A 100 5.47 -13.88 6.05
CA VAL A 100 5.81 -13.15 4.82
C VAL A 100 4.60 -13.21 3.88
N PRO A 101 4.02 -12.06 3.47
CA PRO A 101 2.96 -12.04 2.47
C PRO A 101 3.43 -12.61 1.12
N GLN A 102 2.48 -13.07 0.31
CA GLN A 102 2.74 -13.33 -1.11
C GLN A 102 3.20 -12.02 -1.81
N PRO A 103 3.89 -12.08 -2.96
CA PRO A 103 4.24 -10.89 -3.75
C PRO A 103 3.02 -10.01 -4.01
N ASP A 104 3.21 -8.69 -3.88
CA ASP A 104 2.19 -7.63 -3.88
C ASP A 104 1.12 -7.75 -2.77
N GLY A 105 1.24 -8.76 -1.91
CA GLY A 105 0.40 -8.99 -0.75
C GLY A 105 0.80 -8.14 0.45
N TYR A 106 -0.09 -8.12 1.43
CA TYR A 106 0.06 -7.35 2.65
C TYR A 106 -0.55 -8.07 3.85
N SER A 107 -0.05 -7.78 5.05
CA SER A 107 -0.59 -8.30 6.29
C SER A 107 -0.36 -7.34 7.46
N GLU A 108 -1.24 -7.43 8.46
CA GLU A 108 -0.98 -6.85 9.78
C GLU A 108 0.24 -7.51 10.41
N LEU A 109 1.08 -6.71 11.06
CA LEU A 109 2.19 -7.24 11.86
C LEU A 109 2.27 -6.57 13.22
N ARG A 110 3.00 -7.21 14.14
CA ARG A 110 3.56 -6.57 15.33
C ARG A 110 5.07 -6.70 15.29
N PHE A 111 5.78 -5.57 15.31
CA PHE A 111 7.23 -5.51 15.32
C PHE A 111 7.68 -4.63 16.48
N ASP A 112 8.56 -5.16 17.33
CA ASP A 112 8.97 -4.52 18.60
C ASP A 112 7.78 -4.02 19.44
N GLY A 113 6.72 -4.85 19.50
CA GLY A 113 5.49 -4.56 20.26
C GLY A 113 4.56 -3.53 19.60
N LYS A 114 4.97 -2.90 18.49
CA LYS A 114 4.18 -1.88 17.77
C LYS A 114 3.37 -2.50 16.63
N PRO A 115 2.09 -2.11 16.45
CA PRO A 115 1.29 -2.53 15.30
C PRO A 115 1.86 -1.93 14.02
N GLY A 116 1.93 -2.69 12.94
CA GLY A 116 2.53 -2.26 11.68
C GLY A 116 2.03 -3.02 10.47
N LEU A 117 2.72 -2.87 9.36
CA LEU A 117 2.38 -3.47 8.09
C LEU A 117 3.54 -4.31 7.56
N ALA A 118 3.25 -5.51 7.03
CA ALA A 118 4.18 -6.25 6.17
C ALA A 118 3.67 -6.21 4.73
N MET A 119 4.58 -6.03 3.78
CA MET A 119 4.33 -6.28 2.35
C MET A 119 5.50 -7.03 1.74
N SER A 120 5.25 -7.71 0.63
CA SER A 120 6.30 -8.39 -0.15
C SER A 120 6.28 -7.93 -1.59
N VAL A 121 7.45 -7.89 -2.21
CA VAL A 121 7.66 -7.65 -3.65
C VAL A 121 8.62 -8.70 -4.19
N ASP A 122 8.46 -9.06 -5.46
CA ASP A 122 9.39 -9.92 -6.20
C ASP A 122 10.01 -9.15 -7.39
N ASP A 123 10.76 -9.85 -8.24
CA ASP A 123 11.35 -9.25 -9.45
C ASP A 123 10.29 -8.70 -10.41
N TYR A 124 9.12 -9.34 -10.52
CA TYR A 124 8.04 -8.88 -11.36
C TYR A 124 7.42 -7.59 -10.81
N SER A 125 7.13 -7.54 -9.50
CA SER A 125 6.67 -6.33 -8.80
C SER A 125 7.61 -5.16 -9.02
N LEU A 126 8.92 -5.37 -8.83
CA LEU A 126 9.94 -4.32 -8.99
C LEU A 126 10.05 -3.82 -10.43
N SER A 127 9.75 -4.67 -11.41
CA SER A 127 9.79 -4.29 -12.84
C SER A 127 8.59 -3.44 -13.28
N GLN A 128 7.52 -3.36 -12.47
CA GLN A 128 6.32 -2.63 -12.87
C GLN A 128 6.54 -1.11 -12.90
N PRO A 129 5.94 -0.40 -13.89
CA PRO A 129 5.98 1.05 -13.91
C PRO A 129 5.37 1.64 -12.63
N ARG A 130 6.09 2.55 -11.98
CA ARG A 130 5.67 3.23 -10.74
C ARG A 130 5.39 2.27 -9.57
N ALA A 131 5.99 1.08 -9.57
CA ALA A 131 5.83 0.09 -8.50
C ALA A 131 6.04 0.68 -7.10
N GLN A 132 7.06 1.54 -6.92
CA GLN A 132 7.35 2.21 -5.65
C GLN A 132 6.22 3.16 -5.18
N GLU A 133 5.52 3.79 -6.12
CA GLU A 133 4.36 4.63 -5.80
C GLU A 133 3.17 3.76 -5.40
N GLU A 134 2.91 2.68 -6.13
CA GLU A 134 1.81 1.78 -5.81
C GLU A 134 2.05 1.04 -4.48
N THR A 135 3.28 0.59 -4.18
CA THR A 135 3.62 0.04 -2.86
C THR A 135 3.37 1.05 -1.74
N TYR A 136 3.81 2.30 -1.91
CA TYR A 136 3.54 3.36 -0.93
C TYR A 136 2.03 3.61 -0.75
N ARG A 137 1.28 3.66 -1.86
CA ARG A 137 -0.16 3.93 -1.85
C ARG A 137 -0.93 2.79 -1.18
N THR A 138 -0.61 1.55 -1.53
CA THR A 138 -1.19 0.34 -0.90
C THR A 138 -0.86 0.31 0.58
N ALA A 139 0.41 0.53 0.97
CA ALA A 139 0.78 0.57 2.37
C ALA A 139 -0.03 1.61 3.16
N THR A 140 -0.15 2.82 2.61
CA THR A 140 -0.92 3.90 3.22
C THR A 140 -2.42 3.57 3.31
N HIS A 141 -2.97 2.87 2.31
CA HIS A 141 -4.35 2.42 2.25
C HIS A 141 -4.66 1.36 3.31
N GLU A 142 -3.86 0.30 3.37
CA GLU A 142 -4.08 -0.82 4.29
C GLU A 142 -3.91 -0.43 5.75
N MET A 143 -3.02 0.52 6.03
CA MET A 143 -2.90 1.13 7.36
C MET A 143 -4.23 1.68 7.89
N VAL A 144 -5.08 2.26 7.02
CA VAL A 144 -6.42 2.72 7.41
C VAL A 144 -7.27 1.52 7.81
N HIS A 145 -7.30 0.48 6.98
CA HIS A 145 -8.13 -0.69 7.20
C HIS A 145 -7.78 -1.44 8.48
N PHE A 146 -6.49 -1.58 8.78
CA PHE A 146 -6.03 -2.32 9.94
C PHE A 146 -6.20 -1.56 11.27
N TYR A 147 -5.96 -0.26 11.28
CA TYR A 147 -5.77 0.45 12.55
C TYR A 147 -6.69 1.64 12.79
N TYR A 148 -7.33 2.19 11.76
CA TYR A 148 -8.08 3.44 11.87
C TYR A 148 -9.53 3.33 11.40
N GLN A 149 -9.87 2.30 10.65
CA GLN A 149 -11.23 1.96 10.34
C GLN A 149 -11.85 1.19 11.51
N PRO A 150 -12.95 1.67 12.11
CA PRO A 150 -13.62 0.90 13.15
C PRO A 150 -14.14 -0.43 12.57
N PRO A 151 -14.11 -1.52 13.36
CA PRO A 151 -14.71 -2.78 12.94
C PRO A 151 -16.15 -2.53 12.53
N GLN A 152 -16.60 -3.15 11.44
CA GLN A 152 -17.86 -2.86 10.73
C GLN A 152 -19.14 -3.27 11.52
N GLY A 153 -19.06 -3.32 12.86
CA GLY A 153 -20.09 -3.83 13.76
C GLY A 153 -21.36 -3.00 13.90
N GLU A 154 -21.45 -1.76 13.37
CA GLU A 154 -22.67 -0.95 13.51
C GLU A 154 -23.08 -0.14 12.25
N MET A 155 -22.51 -0.45 11.09
CA MET A 155 -23.11 -0.02 9.82
C MET A 155 -23.25 -1.23 8.91
N ALA A 156 -24.36 -1.95 9.10
CA ALA A 156 -24.95 -2.80 8.08
C ALA A 156 -25.42 -1.92 6.89
N GLY A 157 -24.46 -1.31 6.21
CA GLY A 157 -24.63 -0.57 4.97
C GLY A 157 -23.99 -1.40 3.88
N SER A 158 -24.81 -1.99 3.02
CA SER A 158 -24.33 -2.57 1.78
C SER A 158 -23.38 -1.58 1.09
N ARG A 159 -22.19 -2.06 0.66
CA ARG A 159 -21.31 -1.28 -0.25
C ARG A 159 -22.02 -0.96 -1.58
N ALA A 160 -23.14 -1.63 -1.86
CA ALA A 160 -23.97 -1.37 -3.02
C ALA A 160 -24.84 -0.14 -2.83
N GLN A 161 -24.84 0.71 -3.85
CA GLN A 161 -25.81 1.76 -4.00
C GLN A 161 -27.10 1.17 -4.60
N VAL A 162 -28.26 1.57 -4.09
CA VAL A 162 -29.56 1.15 -4.64
C VAL A 162 -29.63 1.54 -6.11
N TYR A 163 -29.93 0.56 -6.98
CA TYR A 163 -30.12 0.79 -8.41
C TYR A 163 -31.45 1.56 -8.67
N PRO A 164 -31.49 2.51 -9.62
CA PRO A 164 -30.38 2.98 -10.45
C PRO A 164 -29.38 3.82 -9.66
N LEU A 165 -28.10 3.75 -10.06
CA LEU A 165 -27.03 4.53 -9.44
C LEU A 165 -27.32 6.03 -9.59
N ASP A 166 -27.44 6.72 -8.45
CA ASP A 166 -27.42 8.18 -8.43
C ASP A 166 -25.99 8.66 -8.70
N ALA A 167 -25.79 9.31 -9.84
CA ALA A 167 -24.49 9.83 -10.25
C ALA A 167 -24.09 11.12 -9.51
N GLN A 168 -25.04 11.85 -8.91
CA GLN A 168 -24.75 13.17 -8.31
C GLN A 168 -23.68 13.11 -7.22
N PRO A 169 -23.72 12.17 -6.25
CA PRO A 169 -22.65 12.04 -5.28
C PRO A 169 -21.30 11.66 -5.92
N ARG A 170 -21.26 10.95 -7.04
CA ARG A 170 -19.97 10.66 -7.69
C ARG A 170 -19.39 11.92 -8.32
N LEU A 171 -20.23 12.70 -9.01
CA LEU A 171 -19.86 13.96 -9.63
C LEU A 171 -19.32 14.96 -8.60
N TYR A 172 -20.02 15.16 -7.49
CA TYR A 172 -19.59 16.16 -6.49
C TYR A 172 -18.21 15.82 -5.90
N ARG A 173 -17.94 14.54 -5.61
CA ARG A 173 -16.63 14.07 -5.14
C ARG A 173 -15.54 14.37 -6.16
N ALA A 174 -15.80 14.03 -7.43
CA ALA A 174 -14.87 14.27 -8.52
C ALA A 174 -14.53 15.77 -8.64
N MET A 175 -15.55 16.64 -8.60
CA MET A 175 -15.34 18.09 -8.70
C MET A 175 -14.61 18.68 -7.49
N ILE A 176 -14.86 18.18 -6.27
CA ILE A 176 -14.09 18.56 -5.08
C ILE A 176 -12.61 18.22 -5.29
N TYR A 177 -12.30 16.97 -5.64
CA TYR A 177 -10.91 16.53 -5.84
C TYR A 177 -10.21 17.27 -6.96
N GLN A 178 -10.87 17.42 -8.11
CA GLN A 178 -10.32 18.14 -9.27
C GLN A 178 -9.90 19.56 -8.88
N HIS A 179 -10.73 20.29 -8.14
CA HIS A 179 -10.40 21.65 -7.74
C HIS A 179 -9.38 21.72 -6.60
N LEU A 180 -9.34 20.74 -5.69
CA LEU A 180 -8.26 20.67 -4.70
C LEU A 180 -6.91 20.41 -5.36
N ILE A 181 -6.84 19.51 -6.34
CA ILE A 181 -5.64 19.25 -7.14
C ILE A 181 -5.24 20.51 -7.91
N ALA A 182 -6.18 21.17 -8.61
CA ALA A 182 -5.90 22.40 -9.34
C ALA A 182 -5.41 23.54 -8.43
N ALA A 183 -5.93 23.65 -7.21
CA ALA A 183 -5.48 24.63 -6.21
C ALA A 183 -4.05 24.36 -5.71
N PHE A 184 -3.62 23.10 -5.74
CA PHE A 184 -2.26 22.67 -5.39
C PHE A 184 -1.30 22.93 -6.56
N GLU A 185 -1.69 22.54 -7.78
CA GLU A 185 -0.87 22.67 -8.99
C GLU A 185 -0.73 24.12 -9.47
N ASN A 186 -1.70 24.99 -9.18
CA ASN A 186 -1.73 26.38 -9.65
C ASN A 186 -1.82 27.39 -8.48
N PRO A 187 -0.72 27.68 -7.77
CA PRO A 187 -0.73 28.55 -6.59
C PRO A 187 -1.30 29.96 -6.83
N ALA A 188 -1.11 30.51 -8.04
CA ALA A 188 -1.63 31.83 -8.42
C ALA A 188 -3.17 31.88 -8.48
N GLN A 189 -3.83 30.75 -8.71
CA GLN A 189 -5.30 30.62 -8.75
C GLN A 189 -5.84 29.80 -7.57
N ARG A 190 -5.03 29.63 -6.51
CA ARG A 190 -5.35 28.78 -5.37
C ARG A 190 -6.70 29.13 -4.75
N ASP A 191 -6.93 30.40 -4.44
CA ASP A 191 -8.16 30.84 -3.77
C ASP A 191 -9.40 30.60 -4.62
N GLU A 192 -9.31 30.80 -5.94
CA GLU A 192 -10.40 30.51 -6.87
C GLU A 192 -10.74 29.02 -6.86
N HIS A 193 -9.74 28.16 -6.99
CA HIS A 193 -9.94 26.71 -6.99
C HIS A 193 -10.43 26.20 -5.63
N LEU A 194 -9.93 26.72 -4.51
CA LEU A 194 -10.45 26.41 -3.17
C LEU A 194 -11.90 26.86 -3.01
N GLY A 195 -12.27 28.02 -3.56
CA GLY A 195 -13.65 28.49 -3.61
C GLY A 195 -14.57 27.53 -4.37
N LYS A 196 -14.13 27.04 -5.53
CA LYS A 196 -14.85 26.04 -6.33
C LYS A 196 -14.97 24.70 -5.58
N ALA A 197 -13.90 24.21 -4.96
CA ALA A 197 -13.93 22.99 -4.14
C ALA A 197 -14.95 23.12 -2.98
N ARG A 198 -14.95 24.27 -2.29
CA ARG A 198 -15.92 24.58 -1.22
C ARG A 198 -17.36 24.62 -1.73
N TYR A 199 -17.60 25.18 -2.92
CA TYR A 199 -18.92 25.18 -3.54
C TYR A 199 -19.45 23.75 -3.73
N TRP A 200 -18.64 22.86 -4.31
CA TRP A 200 -19.03 21.46 -4.51
C TRP A 200 -19.18 20.68 -3.20
N LEU A 201 -18.35 20.98 -2.19
CA LEU A 201 -18.50 20.43 -0.84
C LEU A 201 -19.83 20.85 -0.18
N ASN A 202 -20.25 22.11 -0.38
CA ASN A 202 -21.53 22.58 0.12
C ASN A 202 -22.71 21.87 -0.57
N LEU A 203 -22.62 21.64 -1.89
CA LEU A 203 -23.62 20.86 -2.64
C LEU A 203 -23.67 19.41 -2.14
N TRP A 204 -22.51 18.80 -1.89
CA TRP A 204 -22.41 17.48 -1.28
C TRP A 204 -23.18 17.40 0.03
N GLY A 205 -22.86 18.30 0.97
CA GLY A 205 -23.45 18.31 2.32
C GLY A 205 -24.97 18.55 2.31
N LYS A 206 -25.49 19.30 1.33
CA LYS A 206 -26.94 19.47 1.13
C LYS A 206 -27.58 18.21 0.52
N GLY A 207 -26.91 17.60 -0.45
CA GLY A 207 -27.38 16.40 -1.16
C GLY A 207 -27.44 15.14 -0.27
N THR A 208 -26.44 14.92 0.59
CA THR A 208 -26.40 13.78 1.52
C THR A 208 -27.51 13.82 2.55
N LYS A 209 -27.84 15.01 3.08
CA LYS A 209 -29.00 15.20 3.99
C LYS A 209 -30.32 14.82 3.30
N ARG A 210 -30.48 15.13 2.00
CA ARG A 210 -31.67 14.78 1.21
C ARG A 210 -31.75 13.28 0.93
N SER A 211 -30.63 12.64 0.63
CA SER A 211 -30.57 11.20 0.38
C SER A 211 -30.78 10.38 1.65
N ALA A 212 -30.20 10.79 2.79
CA ALA A 212 -30.44 10.18 4.09
C ALA A 212 -31.92 10.24 4.49
N ARG A 213 -32.60 11.38 4.27
CA ARG A 213 -34.04 11.51 4.50
C ARG A 213 -34.88 10.62 3.58
N ARG A 214 -34.50 10.47 2.30
CA ARG A 214 -35.21 9.57 1.36
C ARG A 214 -35.05 8.09 1.72
N LEU A 215 -33.89 7.70 2.24
CA LEU A 215 -33.66 6.35 2.76
C LEU A 215 -34.53 6.09 4.00
N GLN A 216 -34.52 7.00 4.98
CA GLN A 216 -35.39 6.91 6.17
C GLN A 216 -36.89 6.81 5.82
N ALA A 217 -37.36 7.65 4.90
CA ALA A 217 -38.77 7.64 4.47
C ALA A 217 -39.18 6.35 3.73
N ARG A 218 -38.27 5.72 2.98
CA ARG A 218 -38.52 4.43 2.32
C ARG A 218 -38.50 3.25 3.29
N THR A 219 -37.64 3.30 4.31
CA THR A 219 -37.59 2.27 5.36
C THR A 219 -38.84 2.33 6.24
N SER A 220 -39.37 3.53 6.55
CA SER A 220 -40.61 3.68 7.33
C SER A 220 -41.88 3.25 6.60
N LEU A 221 -41.87 3.19 5.26
CA LEU A 221 -43.00 2.72 4.44
C LEU A 221 -43.03 1.19 4.26
N ARG A 222 -42.03 0.45 4.77
CA ARG A 222 -41.91 -1.01 4.66
C ARG A 222 -42.06 -1.75 5.99
N ALA A 223 -42.47 -1.09 7.07
CA ALA A 223 -42.83 -1.80 8.29
C ALA A 223 -44.08 -2.66 8.01
N PRO A 224 -44.02 -4.01 8.10
CA PRO A 224 -45.21 -4.84 7.94
C PRO A 224 -46.19 -4.55 9.09
N PRO A 225 -47.51 -4.62 8.85
CA PRO A 225 -48.48 -4.45 9.91
C PRO A 225 -48.25 -5.51 10.99
N ASN A 226 -48.25 -5.06 12.24
CA ASN A 226 -48.02 -5.86 13.43
C ASN A 226 -49.10 -6.95 13.52
N ILE A 227 -48.78 -8.19 13.15
CA ILE A 227 -49.67 -9.33 13.37
C ILE A 227 -49.51 -9.76 14.82
N SER A 228 -50.34 -9.19 15.68
CA SER A 228 -50.54 -9.67 17.05
C SER A 228 -51.02 -11.11 17.00
N ARG A 229 -50.19 -12.05 17.49
CA ARG A 229 -50.63 -13.44 17.75
C ARG A 229 -51.41 -13.48 19.06
N THR A 230 -52.70 -13.78 18.96
CA THR A 230 -53.48 -14.44 20.03
C THR A 230 -53.27 -15.94 19.95
#